data_AF-A0A7G1KMA9-F1
#
_entry.id   AF-A0A7G1KMA9-F1
#
_cell.length_a   1.000
_cell.length_b   1.000
_cell.length_c   1.000
_cell.angle_alpha   90.00
_cell.angle_beta   90.00
_cell.angle_gamma   90.00
#
_symmetry.space_group_name_H-M   'P 1'
#
loop_
_entity.id
_entity.type
_entity.pdbx_description
1 polymer ?
#
loop_
_entity_poly.entity_id
_entity_poly.type
_entity_poly.pdbx_seq_one_letter_code
_entity_poly.pdbx_strand_id
1 'polypeptide(L)'
;MSVQGNGHHPDSDGEAVRAAEAPPTAFQAWRRKWLGVNKEGRDPRYLALRNFAASLTFFNVIGFLWLGFEQPWLWPILAALTAYTVELILETLAAWAYQRPPAYRGNGLRGLFVFLMPAHITGVAFNFLMYAADQWLPIMFGITVAVGTKWVLRAKIHGKVKHFMNPSNFGIVVALLVFPEIAVVGPYHFVENVQGAADALLVLGLLMAGTMLNAKLTKKTPLIAAWLGAFVLQAVVRGALDPDVSIIAALLPITGIAFVLYTNYMITDPATSPFAKRDQVVFGASVGLMYGVLMALNVSFGLFFALVIVCASRGVFWWYRNIREWLAKRAVPAEPAPRAAEPAALEPAAAPS
;
A
#
# COMPACT_ATOMS: atom_id res chain seq x y z
N MET A 1 -12.47 -6.59 -85.48
CA MET A 1 -13.19 -6.09 -84.29
C MET A 1 -12.24 -5.13 -83.58
N SER A 2 -12.30 -3.82 -83.83
CA SER A 2 -13.16 -2.83 -83.13
C SER A 2 -12.78 -2.71 -81.64
N VAL A 3 -11.83 -1.85 -81.24
CA VAL A 3 -11.93 -0.38 -81.01
C VAL A 3 -12.53 -0.02 -79.64
N GLN A 4 -11.67 0.56 -78.78
CA GLN A 4 -11.88 1.54 -77.69
C GLN A 4 -12.94 1.34 -76.58
N GLY A 5 -12.60 1.78 -75.36
CA GLY A 5 -13.55 2.01 -74.27
C GLY A 5 -12.91 2.49 -72.96
N ASN A 6 -13.16 3.73 -72.56
CA ASN A 6 -12.73 4.30 -71.27
C ASN A 6 -13.68 3.92 -70.13
N GLY A 7 -13.13 3.79 -68.91
CA GLY A 7 -13.61 4.61 -67.79
C GLY A 7 -14.56 4.03 -66.72
N HIS A 8 -14.24 4.45 -65.49
CA HIS A 8 -15.14 4.80 -64.37
C HIS A 8 -15.59 3.76 -63.31
N HIS A 9 -15.06 4.05 -62.10
CA HIS A 9 -15.53 3.84 -60.72
C HIS A 9 -15.59 2.45 -60.07
N PRO A 10 -15.29 2.37 -58.74
CA PRO A 10 -15.24 1.14 -57.95
C PRO A 10 -16.44 0.96 -57.02
N ASP A 11 -16.67 -0.29 -56.60
CA ASP A 11 -17.47 -0.77 -55.45
C ASP A 11 -17.09 -2.26 -55.25
N SER A 12 -17.21 -2.94 -54.10
CA SER A 12 -17.19 -2.52 -52.68
C SER A 12 -16.22 -3.51 -51.95
N ASP A 13 -15.99 -3.56 -50.63
CA ASP A 13 -16.67 -3.02 -49.44
C ASP A 13 -15.65 -2.90 -48.26
N GLY A 14 -16.09 -2.50 -47.05
CA GLY A 14 -15.38 -2.83 -45.81
C GLY A 14 -15.13 -1.72 -44.78
N GLU A 15 -15.73 -0.52 -44.91
CA GLU A 15 -15.62 0.50 -43.85
C GLU A 15 -16.46 0.14 -42.62
N ALA A 16 -15.80 -0.39 -41.58
CA ALA A 16 -16.43 -0.59 -40.27
C ALA A 16 -16.80 0.75 -39.64
N VAL A 17 -18.10 1.07 -39.67
CA VAL A 17 -18.72 2.29 -39.14
C VAL A 17 -18.23 2.59 -37.72
N ARG A 18 -17.40 3.65 -37.58
CA ARG A 18 -17.11 4.26 -36.28
C ARG A 18 -18.36 5.01 -35.81
N ALA A 19 -19.16 4.37 -34.96
CA ALA A 19 -20.27 5.03 -34.30
C ALA A 19 -19.79 6.27 -33.53
N ALA A 20 -20.17 7.45 -34.00
CA ALA A 20 -19.84 8.70 -33.34
C ALA A 20 -20.58 8.78 -31.99
N GLU A 21 -19.85 8.76 -30.87
CA GLU A 21 -20.46 8.92 -29.56
C GLU A 21 -21.15 10.29 -29.42
N ALA A 22 -22.38 10.28 -28.93
CA ALA A 22 -23.14 11.51 -28.69
C ALA A 22 -22.38 12.48 -27.74
N PRO A 23 -22.51 13.81 -27.96
CA PRO A 23 -21.82 14.80 -27.13
C PRO A 23 -22.22 14.68 -25.66
N PRO A 24 -21.26 14.89 -24.72
CA PRO A 24 -21.53 14.73 -23.29
C PRO A 24 -22.58 15.72 -22.80
N THR A 25 -23.57 15.23 -22.04
CA THR A 25 -24.58 16.09 -21.42
C THR A 25 -23.94 17.14 -20.51
N ALA A 26 -24.62 18.25 -20.24
CA ALA A 26 -24.10 19.34 -19.39
C ALA A 26 -23.59 18.83 -18.02
N PHE A 27 -24.30 17.87 -17.40
CA PHE A 27 -23.85 17.20 -16.19
C PHE A 27 -22.57 16.37 -16.39
N GLN A 28 -22.44 15.65 -17.50
CA GLN A 28 -21.20 14.94 -17.83
C GLN A 28 -20.04 15.91 -18.12
N ALA A 29 -20.28 17.03 -18.78
CA ALA A 29 -19.27 18.06 -19.05
C ALA A 29 -18.80 18.75 -17.76
N TRP A 30 -19.74 19.14 -16.88
CA TRP A 30 -19.46 19.64 -15.53
C TRP A 30 -18.66 18.62 -14.71
N ARG A 31 -19.08 17.35 -14.72
CA ARG A 31 -18.40 16.24 -14.06
C ARG A 31 -17.01 15.98 -14.62
N ARG A 32 -16.79 16.09 -15.94
CA ARG A 32 -15.46 16.00 -16.57
C ARG A 32 -14.56 17.18 -16.14
N LYS A 33 -15.10 18.41 -16.11
CA LYS A 33 -14.39 19.63 -15.72
C LYS A 33 -13.95 19.61 -14.24
N TRP A 34 -14.82 19.16 -13.34
CA TRP A 34 -14.55 19.15 -11.89
C TRP A 34 -13.90 17.87 -11.35
N LEU A 35 -14.18 16.69 -11.92
CA LEU A 35 -13.58 15.41 -11.47
C LEU A 35 -12.46 14.89 -12.39
N GLY A 36 -12.18 15.56 -13.52
CA GLY A 36 -11.10 15.21 -14.45
C GLY A 36 -11.19 13.80 -15.05
N VAL A 37 -12.40 13.27 -15.24
CA VAL A 37 -12.61 11.89 -15.70
C VAL A 37 -12.33 11.80 -17.21
N ASN A 38 -11.08 11.55 -17.57
CA ASN A 38 -10.75 10.99 -18.87
C ASN A 38 -11.36 9.58 -18.98
N LYS A 39 -11.90 9.28 -20.17
CA LYS A 39 -12.72 8.08 -20.42
C LYS A 39 -11.87 6.82 -20.67
N GLU A 40 -10.57 6.99 -20.84
CA GLU A 40 -9.60 5.93 -21.13
C GLU A 40 -8.62 5.77 -19.96
N GLY A 41 -8.34 4.52 -19.56
CA GLY A 41 -7.30 4.20 -18.57
C GLY A 41 -7.59 4.66 -17.13
N ARG A 42 -8.60 4.07 -16.48
CA ARG A 42 -8.73 4.18 -15.01
C ARG A 42 -7.52 3.49 -14.36
N ASP A 43 -6.56 4.25 -13.84
CA ASP A 43 -5.41 3.69 -13.09
C ASP A 43 -5.92 2.74 -11.99
N PRO A 44 -5.60 1.43 -12.08
CA PRO A 44 -6.04 0.45 -11.08
C PRO A 44 -5.55 0.78 -9.67
N ARG A 45 -4.40 1.46 -9.54
CA ARG A 45 -3.87 1.91 -8.25
C ARG A 45 -4.73 3.01 -7.64
N TYR A 46 -5.10 4.03 -8.42
CA TYR A 46 -6.04 5.07 -7.96
C TYR A 46 -7.41 4.48 -7.57
N LEU A 47 -7.95 3.56 -8.38
CA LEU A 47 -9.21 2.88 -8.04
C LEU A 47 -9.10 2.11 -6.73
N ALA A 48 -8.02 1.34 -6.53
CA ALA A 48 -7.79 0.59 -5.30
C ALA A 48 -7.67 1.51 -4.08
N LEU A 49 -6.84 2.55 -4.14
CA LEU A 49 -6.68 3.53 -3.06
C LEU A 49 -7.99 4.23 -2.73
N ARG A 50 -8.74 4.70 -3.74
CA ARG A 50 -10.00 5.42 -3.53
C ARG A 50 -11.08 4.52 -2.94
N ASN A 51 -11.22 3.31 -3.47
CA ASN A 51 -12.21 2.37 -2.94
C ASN A 51 -11.86 1.94 -1.51
N PHE A 52 -10.57 1.79 -1.18
CA PHE A 52 -10.12 1.44 0.16
C PHE A 52 -10.28 2.59 1.16
N ALA A 53 -9.90 3.82 0.78
CA ALA A 53 -10.16 5.01 1.59
C ALA A 53 -11.66 5.19 1.86
N ALA A 54 -12.50 5.00 0.83
CA ALA A 54 -13.95 5.06 0.98
C ALA A 54 -14.50 3.95 1.89
N SER A 55 -14.11 2.69 1.69
CA SER A 55 -14.61 1.57 2.49
C SER A 55 -14.21 1.69 3.96
N LEU A 56 -12.96 2.09 4.24
CA LEU A 56 -12.48 2.29 5.60
C LEU A 56 -13.21 3.46 6.30
N THR A 57 -13.41 4.58 5.60
CA THR A 57 -14.17 5.73 6.15
C THR A 57 -15.63 5.38 6.41
N PHE A 58 -16.27 4.71 5.45
CA PHE A 58 -17.66 4.24 5.57
C PHE A 58 -17.83 3.26 6.74
N PHE A 59 -16.88 2.34 6.92
CA PHE A 59 -16.90 1.39 8.03
C PHE A 59 -16.65 2.05 9.39
N ASN A 60 -15.83 3.10 9.47
CA ASN A 60 -15.74 3.93 10.68
C ASN A 60 -17.10 4.59 10.98
N VAL A 61 -17.71 5.27 9.99
CA VAL A 61 -18.99 5.97 10.17
C VAL A 61 -20.10 5.00 10.63
N ILE A 62 -20.22 3.83 10.03
CA ILE A 62 -21.17 2.79 10.48
C ILE A 62 -20.76 2.22 11.85
N GLY A 63 -19.47 2.10 12.12
CA GLY A 63 -18.93 1.63 13.40
C GLY A 63 -19.38 2.47 14.59
N PHE A 64 -19.17 3.78 14.52
CA PHE A 64 -19.61 4.72 15.56
C PHE A 64 -21.13 4.87 15.63
N LEU A 65 -21.82 4.94 14.48
CA LEU A 65 -23.27 5.14 14.49
C LEU A 65 -24.04 3.90 14.97
N TRP A 66 -23.68 2.70 14.49
CA TRP A 66 -24.51 1.50 14.62
C TRP A 66 -23.81 0.34 15.32
N LEU A 67 -22.53 0.05 15.04
CA LEU A 67 -21.89 -1.16 15.57
C LEU A 67 -21.44 -1.05 17.04
N GLY A 68 -21.32 0.18 17.56
CA GLY A 68 -20.95 0.42 18.96
C GLY A 68 -19.46 0.54 19.18
N PHE A 69 -18.74 1.27 18.31
CA PHE A 69 -17.32 1.54 18.53
C PHE A 69 -17.09 2.37 19.81
N GLU A 70 -16.35 1.81 20.77
CA GLU A 70 -16.07 2.45 22.06
C GLU A 70 -15.13 3.65 22.02
N GLN A 71 -14.46 3.90 20.89
CA GLN A 71 -13.49 4.99 20.79
C GLN A 71 -14.15 6.38 20.88
N PRO A 72 -13.41 7.43 21.28
CA PRO A 72 -13.89 8.81 21.18
C PRO A 72 -14.27 9.19 19.75
N TRP A 73 -15.45 9.80 19.54
CA TRP A 73 -15.96 10.20 18.22
C TRP A 73 -15.04 11.19 17.47
N LEU A 74 -14.17 11.89 18.18
CA LEU A 74 -13.18 12.81 17.60
C LEU A 74 -11.96 12.10 17.03
N TRP A 75 -11.64 10.89 17.47
CA TRP A 75 -10.40 10.17 17.11
C TRP A 75 -10.22 9.95 15.60
N PRO A 76 -11.21 9.50 14.81
CA PRO A 76 -11.05 9.35 13.36
C PRO A 76 -10.76 10.68 12.65
N ILE A 77 -11.32 11.78 13.15
CA ILE A 77 -11.14 13.13 12.60
C ILE A 77 -9.74 13.63 12.90
N LEU A 78 -9.32 13.59 14.17
CA LEU A 78 -7.99 14.00 14.58
C LEU A 78 -6.91 13.11 13.95
N ALA A 79 -7.16 11.81 13.79
CA ALA A 79 -6.25 10.88 13.12
C ALA A 79 -6.05 11.20 11.63
N ALA A 80 -7.12 11.51 10.90
CA ALA A 80 -7.04 11.97 9.53
C ALA A 80 -6.29 13.31 9.44
N LEU A 81 -6.62 14.28 10.29
CA LEU A 81 -5.96 15.59 10.34
C LEU A 81 -4.47 15.49 10.66
N THR A 82 -4.05 14.68 11.64
CA THR A 82 -2.64 14.43 11.94
C THR A 82 -1.93 13.81 10.75
N ALA A 83 -2.51 12.77 10.12
CA ALA A 83 -1.91 12.13 8.97
C ALA A 83 -1.74 13.09 7.78
N TYR A 84 -2.72 13.97 7.55
CA TYR A 84 -2.64 15.02 6.52
C TYR A 84 -1.57 16.05 6.82
N THR A 85 -1.55 16.60 8.04
CA THR A 85 -0.56 17.58 8.48
C THR A 85 0.86 17.04 8.34
N VAL A 86 1.10 15.81 8.81
CA VAL A 86 2.42 15.16 8.72
C VAL A 86 2.82 14.89 7.26
N GLU A 87 1.94 14.34 6.43
CA GLU A 87 2.25 14.06 5.01
C GLU A 87 2.52 15.35 4.21
N LEU A 88 1.77 16.43 4.48
CA LEU A 88 1.99 17.75 3.86
C LEU A 88 3.32 18.37 4.30
N ILE A 89 3.66 18.33 5.60
CA ILE A 89 4.94 18.84 6.11
C ILE A 89 6.10 18.07 5.49
N LEU A 90 6.06 16.73 5.51
CA LEU A 90 7.14 15.90 4.98
C LEU A 90 7.32 16.03 3.47
N GLU A 91 6.23 16.16 2.70
CA GLU A 91 6.31 16.46 1.26
C GLU A 91 6.83 17.87 1.00
N THR A 92 6.46 18.87 1.80
CA THR A 92 6.99 20.25 1.66
C THR A 92 8.50 20.28 1.92
N LEU A 93 8.95 19.62 3.00
CA LEU A 93 10.37 19.49 3.34
C LEU A 93 11.13 18.72 2.27
N ALA A 94 10.58 17.62 1.76
CA ALA A 94 11.21 16.85 0.68
C ALA A 94 11.23 17.62 -0.65
N ALA A 95 10.18 18.37 -0.98
CA ALA A 95 10.11 19.20 -2.17
C ALA A 95 11.17 20.31 -2.14
N TRP A 96 11.32 20.99 -0.99
CA TRP A 96 12.38 21.95 -0.73
C TRP A 96 13.78 21.33 -0.82
N ALA A 97 14.04 20.23 -0.11
CA ALA A 97 15.35 19.57 -0.08
C ALA A 97 15.80 19.03 -1.45
N TYR A 98 14.86 18.54 -2.27
CA TYR A 98 15.14 18.04 -3.63
C TYR A 98 14.90 19.10 -4.73
N GLN A 99 14.69 20.38 -4.38
CA GLN A 99 14.48 21.48 -5.33
C GLN A 99 13.44 21.18 -6.43
N ARG A 100 12.32 20.58 -6.03
CA ARG A 100 11.23 20.16 -6.92
C ARG A 100 9.90 20.77 -6.47
N PRO A 101 8.91 20.94 -7.38
CA PRO A 101 7.57 21.32 -6.96
C PRO A 101 6.95 20.28 -6.01
N PRO A 102 6.19 20.69 -4.98
CA PRO A 102 5.44 19.77 -4.12
C PRO A 102 4.39 18.99 -4.90
N ALA A 103 4.32 17.67 -4.68
CA ALA A 103 3.45 16.73 -5.38
C ALA A 103 1.97 17.07 -5.23
N TYR A 104 1.56 17.59 -4.06
CA TYR A 104 0.19 18.03 -3.79
C TYR A 104 -0.25 19.28 -4.58
N ARG A 105 0.69 20.01 -5.21
CA ARG A 105 0.35 21.14 -6.11
C ARG A 105 0.06 20.71 -7.55
N GLY A 106 0.45 19.50 -7.95
CA GLY A 106 0.11 18.97 -9.28
C GLY A 106 -1.39 18.76 -9.43
N ASN A 107 -1.96 19.01 -10.63
CA ASN A 107 -3.37 18.72 -10.95
C ASN A 107 -4.43 19.35 -10.02
N GLY A 108 -4.11 20.46 -9.34
CA GLY A 108 -5.03 21.22 -8.49
C GLY A 108 -5.64 20.40 -7.34
N LEU A 109 -6.88 20.74 -6.96
CA LEU A 109 -7.60 20.08 -5.85
C LEU A 109 -7.64 18.56 -5.98
N ARG A 110 -7.79 18.03 -7.20
CA ARG A 110 -7.81 16.58 -7.42
C ARG A 110 -6.47 15.93 -7.11
N GLY A 111 -5.35 16.57 -7.48
CA GLY A 111 -4.03 16.05 -7.14
C GLY A 111 -3.76 16.07 -5.64
N LEU A 112 -4.21 17.12 -4.94
CA LEU A 112 -4.21 17.17 -3.48
C LEU A 112 -4.99 15.98 -2.86
N PHE A 113 -6.22 15.71 -3.31
CA PHE A 113 -6.99 14.55 -2.80
C PHE A 113 -6.32 13.20 -3.11
N VAL A 114 -5.75 13.02 -4.30
CA VAL A 114 -5.01 11.80 -4.68
C VAL A 114 -3.75 11.64 -3.82
N PHE A 115 -3.05 12.75 -3.54
CA PHE A 115 -1.86 12.79 -2.71
C PHE A 115 -2.15 12.49 -1.24
N LEU A 116 -3.24 13.01 -0.67
CA LEU A 116 -3.62 12.79 0.74
C LEU A 116 -4.24 11.40 0.99
N MET A 117 -4.74 10.72 -0.04
CA MET A 117 -5.43 9.42 0.08
C MET A 117 -4.62 8.32 0.81
N PRO A 118 -3.31 8.10 0.57
CA PRO A 118 -2.50 7.15 1.33
C PRO A 118 -2.29 7.59 2.78
N ALA A 119 -2.28 8.90 3.07
CA ALA A 119 -2.18 9.43 4.42
C ALA A 119 -3.50 9.20 5.19
N HIS A 120 -4.64 9.50 4.58
CA HIS A 120 -5.98 9.20 5.14
C HIS A 120 -6.10 7.74 5.56
N ILE A 121 -5.79 6.83 4.63
CA ILE A 121 -5.77 5.39 4.87
C ILE A 121 -4.86 5.05 6.05
N THR A 122 -3.68 5.66 6.16
CA THR A 122 -2.72 5.37 7.24
C THR A 122 -3.24 5.84 8.59
N GLY A 123 -3.71 7.09 8.69
CA GLY A 123 -4.23 7.67 9.94
C GLY A 123 -5.48 6.97 10.43
N VAL A 124 -6.47 6.79 9.55
CA VAL A 124 -7.72 6.12 9.92
C VAL A 124 -7.47 4.64 10.24
N ALA A 125 -6.63 3.91 9.49
CA ALA A 125 -6.36 2.50 9.79
C ALA A 125 -5.53 2.31 11.06
N PHE A 126 -4.63 3.24 11.38
CA PHE A 126 -3.94 3.24 12.67
C PHE A 126 -4.96 3.43 13.80
N ASN A 127 -5.80 4.47 13.71
CA ASN A 127 -6.79 4.77 14.73
C ASN A 127 -7.74 3.59 14.97
N PHE A 128 -8.23 3.00 13.87
CA PHE A 128 -9.13 1.86 13.88
C PHE A 128 -8.59 0.65 14.66
N LEU A 129 -7.26 0.50 14.76
CA LEU A 129 -6.63 -0.67 15.35
C LEU A 129 -5.95 -0.38 16.70
N MET A 130 -5.92 0.87 17.16
CA MET A 130 -5.28 1.26 18.43
C MET A 130 -6.29 1.78 19.45
N TYR A 131 -6.28 1.18 20.63
CA TYR A 131 -7.06 1.62 21.78
C TYR A 131 -6.14 2.34 22.76
N ALA A 132 -6.44 3.61 23.03
CA ALA A 132 -5.70 4.46 23.96
C ALA A 132 -6.64 5.21 24.93
N ALA A 133 -7.86 4.68 25.16
CA ALA A 133 -8.91 5.34 25.93
C ALA A 133 -9.11 6.82 25.52
N ASP A 134 -8.87 7.76 26.44
CA ASP A 134 -8.95 9.21 26.27
C ASP A 134 -7.62 9.87 25.86
N GLN A 135 -6.53 9.11 25.76
CA GLN A 135 -5.19 9.64 25.51
C GLN A 135 -4.93 9.90 24.02
N TRP A 136 -4.88 11.17 23.63
CA TRP A 136 -4.60 11.56 22.25
C TRP A 136 -3.12 11.38 21.85
N LEU A 137 -2.19 11.63 22.78
CA LEU A 137 -0.75 11.72 22.49
C LEU A 137 -0.18 10.43 21.86
N PRO A 138 -0.46 9.21 22.37
CA PRO A 138 0.05 7.99 21.76
C PRO A 138 -0.47 7.75 20.33
N ILE A 139 -1.74 8.12 20.08
CA ILE A 139 -2.36 8.00 18.76
C ILE A 139 -1.71 8.96 17.76
N MET A 140 -1.57 10.24 18.14
CA MET A 140 -0.89 11.25 17.33
C MET A 140 0.56 10.88 17.03
N PHE A 141 1.30 10.37 18.02
CA PHE A 141 2.67 9.89 17.85
C PHE A 141 2.74 8.71 16.87
N GLY A 142 1.94 7.66 17.09
CA GLY A 142 1.96 6.47 16.24
C GLY A 142 1.56 6.76 14.80
N ILE A 143 0.62 7.68 14.56
CA ILE A 143 0.29 8.17 13.20
C ILE A 143 1.45 8.94 12.59
N THR A 144 2.13 9.79 13.37
CA THR A 144 3.30 10.55 12.90
C THR A 144 4.43 9.61 12.48
N VAL A 145 4.72 8.59 13.29
CA VAL A 145 5.69 7.53 12.96
C VAL A 145 5.25 6.73 11.74
N ALA A 146 3.96 6.33 11.66
CA ALA A 146 3.41 5.58 10.54
C ALA A 146 3.60 6.32 9.21
N VAL A 147 3.22 7.60 9.17
CA VAL A 147 3.36 8.45 7.98
C VAL A 147 4.84 8.70 7.67
N GLY A 148 5.64 9.11 8.67
CA GLY A 148 7.08 9.38 8.53
C GLY A 148 7.89 8.19 8.01
N THR A 149 7.48 6.97 8.36
CA THR A 149 8.11 5.72 7.89
C THR A 149 8.16 5.59 6.36
N LYS A 150 7.17 6.13 5.64
CA LYS A 150 7.15 6.15 4.16
C LYS A 150 8.30 6.97 3.58
N TRP A 151 8.75 7.99 4.31
CA TRP A 151 9.78 8.95 3.92
C TRP A 151 11.17 8.50 4.33
N VAL A 152 11.31 7.84 5.48
CA VAL A 152 12.60 7.39 6.01
C VAL A 152 12.96 5.98 5.50
N LEU A 153 12.09 4.98 5.69
CA LEU A 153 12.41 3.57 5.47
C LEU A 153 12.12 3.14 4.02
N ARG A 154 12.96 3.62 3.11
CA ARG A 154 12.89 3.35 1.66
C ARG A 154 14.09 2.55 1.15
N ALA A 155 13.81 1.61 0.25
CA ALA A 155 14.82 0.83 -0.47
C ALA A 155 14.51 0.82 -1.98
N LYS A 156 15.54 0.64 -2.82
CA LYS A 156 15.35 0.41 -4.25
C LYS A 156 15.00 -1.07 -4.45
N ILE A 157 13.78 -1.33 -4.93
CA ILE A 157 13.21 -2.66 -5.13
C ILE A 157 12.83 -2.76 -6.60
N HIS A 158 13.45 -3.68 -7.34
CA HIS A 158 13.28 -3.82 -8.80
C HIS A 158 13.41 -2.47 -9.55
N GLY A 159 14.51 -1.76 -9.31
CA GLY A 159 14.82 -0.49 -9.96
C GLY A 159 14.13 0.75 -9.37
N LYS A 160 13.01 0.60 -8.66
CA LYS A 160 12.20 1.72 -8.13
C LYS A 160 12.38 1.90 -6.63
N VAL A 161 12.56 3.13 -6.16
CA VAL A 161 12.59 3.44 -4.72
C VAL A 161 11.17 3.31 -4.15
N LYS A 162 11.00 2.52 -3.09
CA LYS A 162 9.73 2.26 -2.40
C LYS A 162 9.96 2.17 -0.90
N HIS A 163 8.95 2.49 -0.09
CA HIS A 163 8.96 2.08 1.31
C HIS A 163 8.78 0.56 1.40
N PHE A 164 9.45 -0.08 2.35
CA PHE A 164 9.35 -1.53 2.56
C PHE A 164 8.52 -1.91 3.80
N MET A 165 8.33 -0.95 4.71
CA MET A 165 7.47 -1.09 5.88
C MET A 165 6.01 -0.77 5.57
N ASN A 166 5.10 -1.60 6.07
CA ASN A 166 3.68 -1.25 6.15
C ASN A 166 3.53 -0.04 7.10
N PRO A 167 3.04 1.12 6.62
CA PRO A 167 3.06 2.37 7.39
C PRO A 167 2.32 2.28 8.72
N SER A 168 1.02 1.93 8.69
CA SER A 168 0.19 1.88 9.91
C SER A 168 0.66 0.79 10.86
N ASN A 169 1.01 -0.40 10.36
CA ASN A 169 1.49 -1.50 11.20
C ASN A 169 2.84 -1.18 11.88
N PHE A 170 3.74 -0.47 11.21
CA PHE A 170 4.98 0.00 11.84
C PHE A 170 4.72 1.06 12.91
N GLY A 171 3.82 2.01 12.64
CA GLY A 171 3.38 2.97 13.65
C GLY A 171 2.78 2.30 14.88
N ILE A 172 1.93 1.28 14.70
CA ILE A 172 1.32 0.50 15.80
C ILE A 172 2.40 -0.10 16.69
N VAL A 173 3.37 -0.81 16.10
CA VAL A 173 4.47 -1.44 16.86
C VAL A 173 5.31 -0.40 17.61
N VAL A 174 5.67 0.71 16.98
CA VAL A 174 6.47 1.75 17.65
C VAL A 174 5.66 2.48 18.74
N ALA A 175 4.36 2.68 18.56
CA ALA A 175 3.49 3.25 19.59
C ALA A 175 3.39 2.32 20.82
N LEU A 176 3.14 1.02 20.60
CA LEU A 176 3.08 0.00 21.67
C LEU A 176 4.41 -0.15 22.44
N LEU A 177 5.55 0.10 21.78
CA LEU A 177 6.88 0.04 22.42
C LEU A 177 7.23 1.31 23.22
N VAL A 178 6.60 2.44 22.91
CA VAL A 178 6.88 3.75 23.55
C VAL A 178 5.85 4.06 24.64
N PHE A 179 4.60 3.65 24.45
CA PHE A 179 3.48 3.87 25.36
C PHE A 179 2.93 2.51 25.80
N PRO A 180 3.44 1.91 26.89
CA PRO A 180 2.97 0.60 27.38
C PRO A 180 1.52 0.61 27.89
N GLU A 181 0.92 1.78 28.10
CA GLU A 181 -0.46 1.96 28.55
C GLU A 181 -1.52 1.78 27.45
N ILE A 182 -1.13 1.71 26.17
CA ILE A 182 -2.08 1.52 25.05
C ILE A 182 -2.09 0.07 24.56
N ALA A 183 -3.19 -0.32 23.90
CA ALA A 183 -3.39 -1.66 23.38
C ALA A 183 -3.83 -1.65 21.91
N VAL A 184 -3.77 -2.81 21.25
CA VAL A 184 -4.53 -3.05 20.02
C VAL A 184 -6.01 -3.25 20.38
N VAL A 185 -6.90 -2.69 19.55
CA VAL A 185 -8.36 -2.81 19.71
C VAL A 185 -8.80 -4.29 19.74
N GLY A 186 -9.53 -4.68 20.80
CA GLY A 186 -10.05 -6.03 20.96
C GLY A 186 -11.20 -6.36 19.99
N PRO A 187 -11.60 -7.64 19.84
CA PRO A 187 -12.68 -8.02 18.93
C PRO A 187 -14.03 -7.34 19.25
N TYR A 188 -14.38 -7.20 20.53
CA TYR A 188 -15.66 -6.68 21.00
C TYR A 188 -15.88 -5.19 20.68
N HIS A 189 -14.81 -4.36 20.77
CA HIS A 189 -14.81 -2.92 20.46
C HIS A 189 -15.34 -2.54 19.07
N PHE A 190 -15.55 -3.51 18.17
CA PHE A 190 -16.06 -3.28 16.82
C PHE A 190 -17.56 -3.60 16.65
N VAL A 191 -18.18 -4.29 17.61
CA VAL A 191 -19.49 -4.95 17.46
C VAL A 191 -20.29 -4.99 18.77
N GLU A 192 -20.03 -4.11 19.74
CA GLU A 192 -20.73 -4.10 21.04
C GLU A 192 -22.26 -4.11 20.93
N ASN A 193 -22.82 -3.40 19.92
CA ASN A 193 -24.26 -3.36 19.65
C ASN A 193 -24.79 -4.58 18.85
N VAL A 194 -23.95 -5.55 18.49
CA VAL A 194 -24.28 -6.64 17.55
C VAL A 194 -23.84 -7.98 18.13
N GLN A 195 -24.82 -8.86 18.39
CA GLN A 195 -24.56 -10.13 19.08
C GLN A 195 -25.01 -11.35 18.26
N GLY A 196 -24.45 -12.52 18.58
CA GLY A 196 -24.81 -13.80 17.98
C GLY A 196 -24.49 -13.87 16.47
N ALA A 197 -25.43 -14.41 15.68
CA ALA A 197 -25.21 -14.67 14.26
C ALA A 197 -24.91 -13.40 13.42
N ALA A 198 -25.36 -12.23 13.87
CA ALA A 198 -25.14 -10.97 13.15
C ALA A 198 -23.66 -10.53 13.17
N ASP A 199 -22.95 -10.72 14.28
CA ASP A 199 -21.51 -10.45 14.39
C ASP A 199 -20.71 -11.37 13.44
N ALA A 200 -20.95 -12.67 13.51
CA ALA A 200 -20.33 -13.65 12.62
C ALA A 200 -20.56 -13.33 11.12
N LEU A 201 -21.75 -12.83 10.77
CA LEU A 201 -22.06 -12.38 9.41
C LEU A 201 -21.32 -11.08 9.01
N LEU A 202 -21.10 -10.14 9.93
CA LEU A 202 -20.28 -8.95 9.69
C LEU A 202 -18.81 -9.31 9.46
N VAL A 203 -18.23 -10.15 10.33
CA VAL A 203 -16.86 -10.68 10.19
C VAL A 203 -16.70 -11.39 8.84
N LEU A 204 -17.62 -12.30 8.51
CA LEU A 204 -17.60 -13.06 7.25
C LEU A 204 -17.80 -12.15 6.04
N GLY A 205 -18.71 -11.17 6.11
CA GLY A 205 -18.93 -10.18 5.05
C GLY A 205 -17.69 -9.33 4.77
N LEU A 206 -17.03 -8.84 5.82
CA LEU A 206 -15.79 -8.08 5.73
C LEU A 206 -14.64 -8.93 5.14
N LEU A 207 -14.53 -10.19 5.57
CA LEU A 207 -13.55 -11.17 5.06
C LEU A 207 -13.77 -11.47 3.58
N MET A 208 -15.01 -11.73 3.16
CA MET A 208 -15.35 -12.00 1.76
C MET A 208 -15.12 -10.76 0.88
N ALA A 209 -15.54 -9.57 1.33
CA ALA A 209 -15.35 -8.32 0.60
C ALA A 209 -13.85 -8.00 0.41
N GLY A 210 -13.06 -8.07 1.48
CA GLY A 210 -11.61 -7.89 1.45
C GLY A 210 -10.91 -8.92 0.57
N THR A 211 -11.29 -10.20 0.69
CA THR A 211 -10.67 -11.28 -0.10
C THR A 211 -11.02 -11.15 -1.57
N MET A 212 -12.25 -10.79 -1.93
CA MET A 212 -12.65 -10.51 -3.31
C MET A 212 -11.88 -9.33 -3.91
N LEU A 213 -11.72 -8.23 -3.16
CA LEU A 213 -10.91 -7.09 -3.58
C LEU A 213 -9.45 -7.51 -3.82
N ASN A 214 -8.90 -8.33 -2.94
CA ASN A 214 -7.53 -8.84 -3.08
C ASN A 214 -7.36 -9.85 -4.22
N ALA A 215 -8.39 -10.64 -4.53
CA ALA A 215 -8.39 -11.55 -5.67
C ALA A 215 -8.45 -10.78 -7.01
N LYS A 216 -9.38 -9.81 -7.12
CA LYS A 216 -9.66 -9.11 -8.39
C LYS A 216 -8.69 -7.97 -8.69
N LEU A 217 -8.27 -7.19 -7.68
CA LEU A 217 -7.50 -5.94 -7.89
C LEU A 217 -6.00 -6.10 -7.61
N THR A 218 -5.62 -6.69 -6.47
CA THR A 218 -4.21 -6.73 -6.02
C THR A 218 -3.50 -8.05 -6.34
N LYS A 219 -4.27 -9.10 -6.68
CA LYS A 219 -3.80 -10.47 -6.97
C LYS A 219 -2.98 -11.08 -5.82
N LYS A 220 -3.45 -10.88 -4.58
CA LYS A 220 -2.76 -11.27 -3.33
C LYS A 220 -3.26 -12.58 -2.70
N THR A 221 -4.09 -13.35 -3.40
CA THR A 221 -4.62 -14.63 -2.87
C THR A 221 -3.55 -15.67 -2.50
N PRO A 222 -2.40 -15.82 -3.20
CA PRO A 222 -1.33 -16.73 -2.74
C PRO A 222 -0.72 -16.30 -1.40
N LEU A 223 -0.56 -14.98 -1.17
CA LEU A 223 -0.08 -14.44 0.08
C LEU A 223 -1.06 -14.71 1.22
N ILE A 224 -2.36 -14.46 1.00
CA ILE A 224 -3.41 -14.71 2.01
C ILE A 224 -3.44 -16.20 2.37
N ALA A 225 -3.45 -17.10 1.36
CA ALA A 225 -3.48 -18.54 1.60
C ALA A 225 -2.24 -19.04 2.36
N ALA A 226 -1.04 -18.55 2.02
CA ALA A 226 0.19 -18.93 2.72
C ALA A 226 0.28 -18.38 4.14
N TRP A 227 -0.19 -17.15 4.37
CA TRP A 227 -0.32 -16.55 5.69
C TRP A 227 -1.27 -17.36 6.57
N LEU A 228 -2.50 -17.61 6.10
CA LEU A 228 -3.50 -18.37 6.86
C LEU A 228 -3.04 -19.82 7.10
N GLY A 229 -2.49 -20.48 6.09
CA GLY A 229 -1.94 -21.83 6.22
C GLY A 229 -0.82 -21.91 7.27
N ALA A 230 0.12 -20.95 7.26
CA ALA A 230 1.18 -20.89 8.26
C ALA A 230 0.66 -20.51 9.66
N PHE A 231 -0.34 -19.62 9.76
CA PHE A 231 -1.02 -19.28 11.02
C PHE A 231 -1.72 -20.50 11.65
N VAL A 232 -2.44 -21.31 10.85
CA VAL A 232 -3.06 -22.55 11.36
C VAL A 232 -1.99 -23.59 11.70
N LEU A 233 -1.00 -23.79 10.82
CA LEU A 233 0.06 -24.77 11.04
C LEU A 233 0.86 -24.49 12.32
N GLN A 234 1.25 -23.23 12.58
CA GLN A 234 1.98 -22.91 13.81
C GLN A 234 1.13 -23.12 15.08
N ALA A 235 -0.18 -22.86 15.02
CA ALA A 235 -1.08 -23.07 16.16
C ALA A 235 -1.22 -24.56 16.49
N VAL A 236 -1.40 -25.40 15.45
CA VAL A 236 -1.47 -26.86 15.58
C VAL A 236 -0.13 -27.43 16.06
N VAL A 237 1.00 -27.00 15.48
CA VAL A 237 2.34 -27.46 15.91
C VAL A 237 2.62 -27.09 17.36
N ARG A 238 2.29 -25.86 17.79
CA ARG A 238 2.44 -25.45 19.20
C ARG A 238 1.62 -26.33 20.14
N GLY A 239 0.31 -26.46 19.92
CA GLY A 239 -0.55 -27.27 20.79
C GLY A 239 -0.36 -28.79 20.69
N ALA A 240 0.41 -29.27 19.70
CA ALA A 240 0.86 -30.65 19.62
C ALA A 240 2.21 -30.88 20.35
N LEU A 241 3.02 -29.83 20.53
CA LEU A 241 4.30 -29.88 21.24
C LEU A 241 4.17 -29.51 22.73
N ASP A 242 3.19 -28.66 23.06
CA ASP A 242 2.95 -28.12 24.39
C ASP A 242 1.51 -28.44 24.83
N PRO A 243 1.31 -29.36 25.81
CA PRO A 243 -0.01 -29.74 26.30
C PRO A 243 -0.82 -28.59 26.91
N ASP A 244 -0.17 -27.53 27.39
CA ASP A 244 -0.85 -26.38 28.01
C ASP A 244 -1.41 -25.40 26.95
N VAL A 245 -1.03 -25.56 25.68
CA VAL A 245 -1.48 -24.70 24.57
C VAL A 245 -2.73 -25.27 23.89
N SER A 246 -3.90 -24.76 24.28
CA SER A 246 -5.16 -25.03 23.58
C SER A 246 -5.12 -24.56 22.12
N ILE A 247 -5.15 -25.52 21.18
CA ILE A 247 -5.19 -25.25 19.73
C ILE A 247 -6.39 -24.38 19.36
N ILE A 248 -7.56 -24.59 19.99
CA ILE A 248 -8.77 -23.82 19.73
C ILE A 248 -8.56 -22.35 20.15
N ALA A 249 -7.98 -22.10 21.33
CA ALA A 249 -7.67 -20.75 21.78
C ALA A 249 -6.62 -20.06 20.88
N ALA A 250 -5.61 -20.81 20.42
CA ALA A 250 -4.59 -20.31 19.49
C ALA A 250 -5.13 -19.96 18.10
N LEU A 251 -6.23 -20.59 17.66
CA LEU A 251 -6.92 -20.29 16.40
C LEU A 251 -7.96 -19.18 16.52
N LEU A 252 -8.50 -18.92 17.72
CA LEU A 252 -9.56 -17.94 17.98
C LEU A 252 -9.34 -16.55 17.35
N PRO A 253 -8.11 -15.98 17.25
CA PRO A 253 -7.91 -14.70 16.57
C PRO A 253 -8.45 -14.64 15.14
N ILE A 254 -8.61 -15.77 14.42
CA ILE A 254 -9.13 -15.80 13.06
C ILE A 254 -10.56 -15.25 12.91
N THR A 255 -11.35 -15.25 13.99
CA THR A 255 -12.73 -14.73 14.01
C THR A 255 -12.80 -13.23 14.30
N GLY A 256 -11.69 -12.58 14.67
CA GLY A 256 -11.68 -11.17 15.05
C GLY A 256 -11.61 -10.21 13.84
N ILE A 257 -12.38 -9.11 13.90
CA ILE A 257 -12.35 -8.04 12.88
C ILE A 257 -10.93 -7.49 12.68
N ALA A 258 -10.15 -7.33 13.75
CA ALA A 258 -8.74 -6.93 13.66
C ALA A 258 -7.90 -7.90 12.78
N PHE A 259 -8.10 -9.21 12.91
CA PHE A 259 -7.41 -10.22 12.10
C PHE A 259 -7.85 -10.19 10.63
N VAL A 260 -9.15 -10.03 10.39
CA VAL A 260 -9.70 -9.86 9.03
C VAL A 260 -9.12 -8.63 8.34
N LEU A 261 -9.00 -7.50 9.06
CA LEU A 261 -8.44 -6.26 8.54
C LEU A 261 -6.93 -6.34 8.32
N TYR A 262 -6.20 -6.90 9.28
CA TYR A 262 -4.77 -7.17 9.16
C TYR A 262 -4.49 -8.04 7.93
N THR A 263 -5.23 -9.15 7.77
CA THR A 263 -5.12 -10.07 6.61
C THR A 263 -5.45 -9.38 5.29
N ASN A 264 -6.54 -8.59 5.22
CA ASN A 264 -7.01 -8.02 3.95
C ASN A 264 -6.38 -6.69 3.55
N TYR A 265 -5.79 -5.95 4.50
CA TYR A 265 -5.33 -4.58 4.25
C TYR A 265 -3.92 -4.27 4.77
N MET A 266 -3.35 -5.08 5.68
CA MET A 266 -1.98 -4.87 6.16
C MET A 266 -0.95 -5.79 5.50
N ILE A 267 -1.11 -7.12 5.61
CA ILE A 267 -0.15 -8.07 5.00
C ILE A 267 -0.18 -7.99 3.46
N THR A 268 -1.35 -7.71 2.89
CA THR A 268 -1.60 -7.63 1.44
C THR A 268 -1.24 -6.28 0.81
N ASP A 269 -0.81 -5.28 1.59
CA ASP A 269 -0.54 -3.92 1.10
C ASP A 269 0.35 -3.97 -0.16
N PRO A 270 -0.14 -3.50 -1.33
CA PRO A 270 0.59 -3.63 -2.59
C PRO A 270 1.85 -2.76 -2.67
N ALA A 271 2.04 -1.80 -1.76
CA ALA A 271 3.30 -1.05 -1.70
C ALA A 271 4.43 -1.88 -1.08
N THR A 272 4.10 -2.71 -0.09
CA THR A 272 5.09 -3.39 0.78
C THR A 272 5.14 -4.90 0.60
N SER A 273 4.06 -5.56 0.19
CA SER A 273 4.06 -7.01 -0.11
C SER A 273 4.54 -7.32 -1.54
N PRO A 274 5.18 -8.49 -1.79
CA PRO A 274 5.76 -8.81 -3.10
C PRO A 274 4.71 -9.12 -4.18
N PHE A 275 5.11 -9.10 -5.45
CA PHE A 275 4.20 -9.29 -6.59
C PHE A 275 4.21 -10.72 -7.16
N ALA A 276 5.36 -11.37 -7.29
CA ALA A 276 5.45 -12.72 -7.83
C ALA A 276 4.79 -13.75 -6.90
N LYS A 277 4.08 -14.75 -7.47
CA LYS A 277 3.31 -15.73 -6.68
C LYS A 277 4.18 -16.50 -5.67
N ARG A 278 5.40 -16.90 -6.05
CA ARG A 278 6.35 -17.58 -5.16
C ARG A 278 6.73 -16.70 -3.97
N ASP A 279 7.15 -15.47 -4.24
CA ASP A 279 7.55 -14.50 -3.22
C ASP A 279 6.38 -14.15 -2.29
N GLN A 280 5.16 -14.10 -2.82
CA GLN A 280 3.93 -13.93 -2.03
C GLN A 280 3.71 -15.07 -1.03
N VAL A 281 3.89 -16.32 -1.47
CA VAL A 281 3.79 -17.50 -0.59
C VAL A 281 4.89 -17.47 0.48
N VAL A 282 6.15 -17.23 0.09
CA VAL A 282 7.26 -17.12 1.04
C VAL A 282 7.01 -16.01 2.05
N PHE A 283 6.59 -14.82 1.61
CA PHE A 283 6.29 -13.69 2.50
C PHE A 283 5.14 -14.01 3.47
N GLY A 284 4.00 -14.51 2.98
CA GLY A 284 2.86 -14.87 3.83
C GLY A 284 3.23 -15.95 4.87
N ALA A 285 3.93 -17.00 4.43
CA ALA A 285 4.41 -18.06 5.32
C ALA A 285 5.41 -17.54 6.36
N SER A 286 6.36 -16.66 5.97
CA SER A 286 7.31 -16.05 6.91
C SER A 286 6.61 -15.23 7.99
N VAL A 287 5.55 -14.48 7.67
CA VAL A 287 4.79 -13.73 8.68
C VAL A 287 4.06 -14.70 9.62
N GLY A 288 3.46 -15.78 9.10
CA GLY A 288 2.78 -16.81 9.89
C GLY A 288 3.71 -17.54 10.86
N LEU A 289 4.88 -17.96 10.39
CA LEU A 289 5.90 -18.61 11.22
C LEU A 289 6.49 -17.64 12.26
N MET A 290 6.77 -16.39 11.87
CA MET A 290 7.26 -15.38 12.81
C MET A 290 6.23 -15.06 13.91
N TYR A 291 4.94 -15.02 13.57
CA TYR A 291 3.87 -14.92 14.56
C TYR A 291 3.91 -16.08 15.56
N GLY A 292 4.07 -17.32 15.10
CA GLY A 292 4.17 -18.48 15.99
C GLY A 292 5.40 -18.47 16.91
N VAL A 293 6.54 -17.96 16.42
CA VAL A 293 7.74 -17.72 17.24
C VAL A 293 7.46 -16.68 18.32
N LEU A 294 6.85 -15.53 17.97
CA LEU A 294 6.50 -14.49 18.92
C LEU A 294 5.50 -14.97 19.98
N MET A 295 4.51 -15.77 19.58
CA MET A 295 3.59 -16.43 20.52
C MET A 295 4.29 -17.46 21.42
N ALA A 296 5.41 -18.07 20.99
CA ALA A 296 6.19 -19.00 21.83
C ALA A 296 7.07 -18.25 22.84
N LEU A 297 7.45 -17.02 22.51
CA LEU A 297 8.12 -16.07 23.39
C LEU A 297 7.14 -15.24 24.25
N ASN A 298 5.83 -15.59 24.25
CA ASN A 298 4.76 -14.90 24.97
C ASN A 298 4.65 -13.39 24.65
N VAL A 299 4.96 -12.99 23.42
CA VAL A 299 4.89 -11.58 22.98
C VAL A 299 3.47 -11.20 22.58
N SER A 300 2.84 -10.33 23.39
CA SER A 300 1.55 -9.69 23.10
C SER A 300 1.55 -8.95 21.76
N PHE A 301 0.37 -8.89 21.12
CA PHE A 301 0.17 -8.24 19.82
C PHE A 301 1.06 -8.79 18.68
N GLY A 302 1.54 -10.04 18.81
CA GLY A 302 2.54 -10.65 17.94
C GLY A 302 2.27 -10.60 16.43
N LEU A 303 1.01 -10.45 15.99
CA LEU A 303 0.66 -10.23 14.57
C LEU A 303 1.38 -9.00 13.99
N PHE A 304 1.29 -7.87 14.69
CA PHE A 304 1.82 -6.59 14.23
C PHE A 304 3.36 -6.62 14.23
N PHE A 305 3.95 -7.15 15.30
CA PHE A 305 5.40 -7.40 15.41
C PHE A 305 5.91 -8.33 14.30
N ALA A 306 5.21 -9.43 14.00
CA ALA A 306 5.61 -10.37 12.94
C ALA A 306 5.70 -9.68 11.57
N LEU A 307 4.70 -8.86 11.21
CA LEU A 307 4.74 -8.13 9.95
C LEU A 307 5.87 -7.08 9.92
N VAL A 308 6.12 -6.35 11.03
CA VAL A 308 7.27 -5.44 11.10
C VAL A 308 8.59 -6.20 10.92
N ILE A 309 8.80 -7.30 11.62
CA ILE A 309 10.05 -8.08 11.55
C ILE A 309 10.27 -8.61 10.13
N VAL A 310 9.27 -9.21 9.50
CA VAL A 310 9.41 -9.74 8.12
C VAL A 310 9.60 -8.62 7.09
N CYS A 311 8.91 -7.48 7.24
CA CYS A 311 9.17 -6.28 6.44
C CYS A 311 10.59 -5.73 6.67
N ALA A 312 11.10 -5.74 7.91
CA ALA A 312 12.46 -5.31 8.25
C ALA A 312 13.49 -6.20 7.57
N SER A 313 13.45 -7.52 7.79
CA SER A 313 14.39 -8.48 7.20
C SER A 313 14.42 -8.36 5.68
N ARG A 314 13.25 -8.23 5.03
CA ARG A 314 13.18 -8.03 3.58
C ARG A 314 13.70 -6.65 3.14
N GLY A 315 13.44 -5.60 3.91
CA GLY A 315 13.94 -4.25 3.67
C GLY A 315 15.46 -4.16 3.76
N VAL A 316 16.04 -4.71 4.82
CA VAL A 316 17.48 -4.84 5.06
C VAL A 316 18.14 -5.65 3.94
N PHE A 317 17.55 -6.76 3.49
CA PHE A 317 18.04 -7.52 2.34
C PHE A 317 18.17 -6.66 1.07
N TRP A 318 17.11 -5.90 0.72
CA TRP A 318 17.17 -4.99 -0.43
C TRP A 318 18.16 -3.85 -0.21
N TRP A 319 18.26 -3.30 1.00
CA TRP A 319 19.20 -2.22 1.32
C TRP A 319 20.66 -2.68 1.19
N TYR A 320 21.01 -3.85 1.75
CA TYR A 320 22.31 -4.49 1.60
C TYR A 320 22.65 -4.75 0.12
N ARG A 321 21.70 -5.29 -0.67
CA ARG A 321 21.89 -5.49 -2.11
C ARG A 321 22.17 -4.17 -2.84
N ASN A 322 21.43 -3.11 -2.51
CA ASN A 322 21.62 -1.79 -3.13
C ASN A 322 22.98 -1.17 -2.79
N ILE A 323 23.45 -1.32 -1.54
CA ILE A 323 24.79 -0.90 -1.12
C ILE A 323 25.87 -1.68 -1.89
N ARG A 324 25.72 -3.01 -2.01
CA ARG A 324 26.62 -3.88 -2.80
C ARG A 324 26.68 -3.45 -4.27
N GLU A 325 25.53 -3.21 -4.92
CA GLU A 325 25.46 -2.73 -6.31
C GLU A 325 26.11 -1.35 -6.49
N TRP A 326 25.98 -0.46 -5.51
CA TRP A 326 26.59 0.88 -5.53
C TRP A 326 28.11 0.83 -5.31
N LEU A 327 28.60 0.00 -4.37
CA LEU A 327 30.02 -0.25 -4.15
C LEU A 327 30.67 -0.87 -5.39
N ALA A 328 30.06 -1.90 -5.98
CA ALA A 328 30.56 -2.55 -7.19
C ALA A 328 30.73 -1.55 -8.36
N LYS A 329 29.76 -0.63 -8.54
CA LYS A 329 29.85 0.42 -9.56
C LYS A 329 30.92 1.47 -9.30
N ARG A 330 31.34 1.67 -8.05
CA ARG A 330 32.47 2.54 -7.69
C ARG A 330 33.83 1.86 -7.79
N ALA A 331 33.85 0.52 -7.76
CA ALA A 331 35.08 -0.27 -7.84
C ALA A 331 35.56 -0.51 -9.28
N VAL A 332 34.70 -0.32 -10.29
CA VAL A 332 35.11 -0.30 -11.70
C VAL A 332 35.83 1.03 -11.96
N PRO A 333 37.12 1.03 -12.36
CA PRO A 333 37.80 2.27 -12.73
C PRO A 333 37.09 2.95 -13.89
N ALA A 334 37.06 4.28 -13.89
CA ALA A 334 36.62 5.00 -15.08
C ALA A 334 37.56 4.63 -16.24
N GLU A 335 36.99 4.05 -17.29
CA GLU A 335 37.72 3.76 -18.53
C GLU A 335 38.33 5.09 -19.02
N PRO A 336 39.65 5.15 -19.26
CA PRO A 336 40.30 6.41 -19.59
C PRO A 336 39.66 6.96 -20.87
N ALA A 337 39.12 8.18 -20.77
CA ALA A 337 38.43 8.82 -21.88
C ALA A 337 39.32 8.75 -23.14
N PRO A 338 38.77 8.39 -24.32
CA PRO A 338 39.56 8.25 -25.53
C PRO A 338 40.33 9.54 -25.74
N ARG A 339 41.66 9.43 -25.67
CA ARG A 339 42.59 10.56 -25.73
C ARG A 339 42.25 11.35 -26.98
N ALA A 340 41.79 12.60 -26.80
CA ALA A 340 41.38 13.43 -27.93
C ALA A 340 42.51 13.42 -28.95
N ALA A 341 42.19 13.05 -30.20
CA ALA A 341 43.18 12.92 -31.25
C ALA A 341 43.93 14.25 -31.35
N GLU A 342 45.24 14.17 -31.15
CA GLU A 342 46.14 15.33 -31.19
C GLU A 342 45.94 16.00 -32.56
N PRO A 343 45.57 17.30 -32.62
CA PRO A 343 45.26 17.95 -33.89
C PRO A 343 46.50 17.86 -34.76
N ALA A 344 46.38 17.17 -35.90
CA ALA A 344 47.48 16.94 -36.82
C ALA A 344 48.15 18.28 -37.14
N ALA A 345 49.47 18.35 -36.93
CA ALA A 345 50.22 19.56 -37.16
C ALA A 345 50.02 20.00 -38.62
N LEU A 346 49.47 21.20 -38.79
CA LEU A 346 49.31 21.81 -40.11
C LEU A 346 50.70 21.98 -40.72
N GLU A 347 50.96 21.32 -41.85
CA GLU A 347 52.17 21.57 -42.63
C GLU A 347 52.25 23.07 -42.97
N PRO A 348 53.41 23.73 -42.77
CA PRO A 348 53.59 25.10 -43.19
C PRO A 348 53.51 25.15 -44.72
N ALA A 349 52.53 25.89 -45.24
CA ALA A 349 52.37 26.07 -46.68
C ALA A 349 53.66 26.63 -47.29
N ALA A 350 54.24 25.89 -48.25
CA ALA A 350 55.39 26.35 -49.00
C ALA A 350 55.02 27.64 -49.78
N ALA A 351 55.79 28.71 -49.55
CA ALA A 351 55.62 29.96 -50.27
C ALA A 351 55.96 29.80 -51.76
N PRO A 352 55.29 30.52 -52.68
CA PRO A 352 55.56 30.40 -54.11
C PRO A 352 56.86 31.10 -54.51
N SER A 353 57.66 30.41 -55.33
CA SER A 353 58.77 30.97 -56.12
C SER A 353 58.94 30.16 -57.41
#